data_AF-A0A5S9Q5T6-F1
#
_entry.id   AF-A0A5S9Q5T6-F1
#
_cell.length_a   1.000
_cell.length_b   1.000
_cell.length_c   1.000
_cell.angle_alpha   90.00
_cell.angle_beta   90.00
_cell.angle_gamma   90.00
#
_symmetry.space_group_name_H-M   'P 1'
#
loop_
_entity.id
_entity.type
_entity.pdbx_description
1 polymer ?
#
loop_
_entity_poly.entity_id
_entity_poly.type
_entity_poly.pdbx_seq_one_letter_code
_entity_poly.pdbx_strand_id
1 'polypeptide(L)'
;MRSLLLALVMVITGVIASSSGAVHAQPAAQDPSPPACVKDGNVDSCWSAGVAAEKRNDAAAALANYERSCAAGFQMGGCYEAGKIYFLDPARRNYGLAKDRMALVCDSDDAGIGPYACKYLGIIYRNGLTAEPQVDLAFRPLSRSCFLHNAEPFIDGNGCEILAESLPTADDMGLSDTAWQRDYIAYLAYAMGCTDDMPALCTKARDRYRRAIAASASWPARCVEQLERSPFPGTCDAVTDPGMSVQFEQRQKLRRTLVRMFRTATENPPSDG
;
A
#
# COMPACT_ATOMS: atom_id res chain seq x y z
N MET A 1 -34.74 27.20 6.96
CA MET A 1 -34.61 28.63 7.32
C MET A 1 -33.59 29.23 6.38
N ARG A 2 -34.03 30.18 5.54
CA ARG A 2 -33.22 30.89 4.55
C ARG A 2 -32.42 31.97 5.29
N SER A 3 -31.09 31.97 5.16
CA SER A 3 -30.27 33.12 5.53
C SER A 3 -29.48 33.59 4.32
N LEU A 4 -29.94 34.74 3.84
CA LEU A 4 -29.28 35.66 2.92
C LEU A 4 -28.11 36.34 3.65
N LEU A 5 -26.95 36.44 2.99
CA LEU A 5 -25.92 37.45 3.26
C LEU A 5 -25.09 37.61 1.99
N LEU A 6 -25.48 38.56 1.12
CA LEU A 6 -24.95 39.94 1.03
C LEU A 6 -23.49 39.98 0.57
N ALA A 7 -23.37 40.09 -0.76
CA ALA A 7 -22.16 40.42 -1.47
C ALA A 7 -21.83 41.91 -1.28
N LEU A 8 -20.58 42.20 -0.90
CA LEU A 8 -20.01 43.55 -0.92
C LEU A 8 -18.99 43.60 -2.06
N VAL A 9 -19.37 44.24 -3.17
CA VAL A 9 -18.48 44.53 -4.30
C VAL A 9 -17.85 45.90 -4.03
N MET A 10 -16.57 45.93 -3.67
CA MET A 10 -15.76 47.16 -3.72
C MET A 10 -15.05 47.24 -5.08
N VAL A 11 -15.46 48.22 -5.88
CA VAL A 11 -14.75 48.63 -7.10
C VAL A 11 -13.64 49.59 -6.69
N ILE A 12 -12.39 49.17 -6.82
CA ILE A 12 -11.21 50.04 -6.68
C ILE A 12 -10.72 50.36 -8.09
N THR A 13 -11.01 51.58 -8.54
CA THR A 13 -10.45 52.17 -9.77
C THR A 13 -9.06 52.74 -9.47
N GLY A 14 -8.03 51.92 -9.67
CA GLY A 14 -6.63 52.35 -9.62
C GLY A 14 -6.13 52.82 -10.99
N VAL A 15 -5.73 54.08 -11.09
CA VAL A 15 -5.04 54.67 -12.24
C VAL A 15 -3.62 54.09 -12.31
N ILE A 16 -3.29 53.39 -13.39
CA ILE A 16 -1.93 52.89 -13.64
C ILE A 16 -1.20 53.93 -14.50
N ALA A 17 -0.22 54.62 -13.91
CA ALA A 17 0.73 55.43 -14.65
C ALA A 17 1.76 54.52 -15.35
N SER A 18 1.79 54.57 -16.68
CA SER A 18 2.74 53.81 -17.51
C SER A 18 4.09 54.55 -17.56
N SER A 19 5.07 54.06 -16.81
CA SER A 19 6.47 54.48 -16.96
C SER A 19 7.20 53.51 -17.90
N SER A 20 7.51 53.99 -19.11
CA SER A 20 8.28 53.28 -20.13
C SER A 20 9.78 53.33 -19.78
N GLY A 21 10.20 52.52 -18.81
CA GLY A 21 11.62 52.28 -18.51
C GLY A 21 12.15 51.11 -19.35
N ALA A 22 13.18 51.36 -20.15
CA ALA A 22 13.89 50.31 -20.89
C ALA A 22 14.66 49.40 -19.91
N VAL A 23 14.03 48.32 -19.48
CA VAL A 23 14.68 47.28 -18.66
C VAL A 23 15.67 46.54 -19.56
N HIS A 24 16.96 46.82 -19.39
CA HIS A 24 18.02 45.97 -19.89
C HIS A 24 17.90 44.63 -19.17
N ALA A 25 17.35 43.63 -19.86
CA ALA A 25 17.27 42.26 -19.38
C ALA A 25 18.69 41.72 -19.20
N GLN A 26 19.19 41.73 -17.96
CA GLN A 26 20.36 40.95 -17.61
C GLN A 26 20.03 39.47 -17.84
N PRO A 27 20.88 38.71 -18.55
CA PRO A 27 20.68 37.28 -18.71
C PRO A 27 20.65 36.65 -17.32
N ALA A 28 19.53 36.01 -16.98
CA ALA A 28 19.38 35.28 -15.73
C ALA A 28 20.54 34.29 -15.64
N ALA A 29 21.38 34.44 -14.61
CA ALA A 29 22.44 33.49 -14.32
C ALA A 29 21.80 32.11 -14.23
N GLN A 30 22.21 31.19 -15.10
CA GLN A 30 21.74 29.81 -15.05
C GLN A 30 22.25 29.23 -13.73
N ASP A 31 21.33 28.99 -12.79
CA ASP A 31 21.67 28.28 -11.55
C ASP A 31 22.33 26.94 -11.93
N PRO A 32 23.49 26.62 -11.32
CA PRO A 32 24.17 25.36 -11.62
C PRO A 32 23.21 24.21 -11.32
N SER A 33 22.99 23.34 -12.32
CA SER A 33 22.15 22.16 -12.14
C SER A 33 22.68 21.33 -10.96
N PRO A 34 21.77 20.82 -10.09
CA PRO A 34 22.20 20.03 -8.95
C PRO A 34 22.99 18.79 -9.42
N PRO A 35 23.99 18.33 -8.65
CA PRO A 35 24.84 17.21 -9.06
C PRO A 35 24.02 15.93 -9.30
N ALA A 36 24.48 15.05 -10.18
CA ALA A 36 23.83 13.76 -10.39
C ALA A 36 23.87 12.89 -9.11
N CYS A 37 22.88 12.01 -8.94
CA CYS A 37 22.91 11.02 -7.88
C CYS A 37 24.00 9.98 -8.16
N VAL A 38 24.65 9.48 -7.11
CA VAL A 38 25.72 8.49 -7.20
C VAL A 38 25.37 7.31 -6.32
N LYS A 39 25.55 6.09 -6.82
CA LYS A 39 25.33 4.87 -6.05
C LYS A 39 26.32 4.76 -4.89
N ASP A 40 25.82 4.43 -3.70
CA ASP A 40 26.60 4.23 -2.48
C ASP A 40 26.05 3.03 -1.71
N GLY A 41 26.65 1.85 -1.94
CA GLY A 41 26.17 0.59 -1.37
C GLY A 41 24.76 0.21 -1.85
N ASN A 42 23.84 0.03 -0.90
CA ASN A 42 22.43 -0.27 -1.13
C ASN A 42 21.54 0.98 -1.24
N VAL A 43 22.14 2.18 -1.17
CA VAL A 43 21.45 3.47 -1.31
C VAL A 43 22.15 4.33 -2.37
N ASP A 44 21.72 5.57 -2.52
CA ASP A 44 22.35 6.57 -3.38
C ASP A 44 22.51 7.90 -2.66
N SER A 45 23.40 8.76 -3.16
CA SER A 45 23.73 10.04 -2.55
C SER A 45 22.54 10.99 -2.43
N CYS A 46 21.57 10.91 -3.34
CA CYS A 46 20.35 11.72 -3.27
C CYS A 46 19.42 11.21 -2.18
N TRP A 47 19.25 9.90 -2.03
CA TRP A 47 18.48 9.33 -0.92
C TRP A 47 19.08 9.71 0.43
N SER A 48 20.39 9.57 0.59
CA SER A 48 21.10 9.97 1.81
C SER A 48 20.95 11.47 2.12
N ALA A 49 20.98 12.32 1.09
CA ALA A 49 20.69 13.75 1.23
C ALA A 49 19.23 14.03 1.64
N GLY A 50 18.28 13.24 1.12
CA GLY A 50 16.87 13.27 1.53
C GLY A 50 16.70 12.97 3.01
N VAL A 51 17.29 11.86 3.49
CA VAL A 51 17.29 11.49 4.92
C VAL A 51 17.92 12.57 5.78
N ALA A 52 19.03 13.16 5.33
CA ALA A 52 19.68 14.25 6.06
C ALA A 52 18.79 15.51 6.14
N ALA A 53 18.03 15.82 5.09
CA ALA A 53 17.07 16.91 5.10
C ALA A 53 15.88 16.64 6.03
N GLU A 54 15.34 15.42 6.04
CA GLU A 54 14.27 15.03 6.99
C GLU A 54 14.72 15.16 8.44
N LYS A 55 15.95 14.76 8.78
CA LYS A 55 16.52 14.94 10.12
C LYS A 55 16.60 16.41 10.56
N ARG A 56 16.63 17.35 9.60
CA ARG A 56 16.58 18.80 9.85
C ARG A 56 15.15 19.36 9.78
N ASN A 57 14.14 18.53 9.61
CA ASN A 57 12.75 18.90 9.37
C ASN A 57 12.55 19.77 8.11
N ASP A 58 13.43 19.62 7.11
CA ASP A 58 13.30 20.32 5.82
C ASP A 58 12.59 19.41 4.80
N ALA A 59 11.26 19.37 4.89
CA ALA A 59 10.43 18.53 4.04
C ALA A 59 10.51 18.91 2.53
N ALA A 60 10.81 20.17 2.20
CA ALA A 60 10.99 20.59 0.80
C ALA A 60 12.28 20.01 0.23
N ALA A 61 13.39 20.17 0.94
CA ALA A 61 14.67 19.60 0.51
C ALA A 61 14.64 18.07 0.54
N ALA A 62 13.97 17.45 1.52
CA ALA A 62 13.79 16.01 1.57
C ALA A 62 13.09 15.49 0.31
N LEU A 63 11.91 16.05 -0.02
CA LEU A 63 11.14 15.68 -1.20
C LEU A 63 11.95 15.85 -2.50
N ALA A 64 12.63 16.99 -2.67
CA ALA A 64 13.43 17.24 -3.86
C ALA A 64 14.57 16.23 -4.04
N ASN A 65 15.21 15.81 -2.94
CA ASN A 65 16.27 14.81 -2.97
C ASN A 65 15.72 13.39 -3.21
N TYR A 66 14.58 13.03 -2.62
CA TYR A 66 13.94 11.74 -2.86
C TYR A 66 13.41 11.59 -4.29
N GLU A 67 12.86 12.66 -4.89
CA GLU A 67 12.49 12.67 -6.31
C GLU A 67 13.70 12.44 -7.22
N ARG A 68 14.84 13.08 -6.91
CA ARG A 68 16.08 12.86 -7.65
C ARG A 68 16.59 11.43 -7.51
N SER A 69 16.54 10.87 -6.31
CA SER A 69 16.87 9.45 -6.05
C SER A 69 15.96 8.51 -6.84
N CYS A 70 14.64 8.75 -6.81
CA CYS A 70 13.65 7.98 -7.57
C CYS A 70 13.93 8.02 -9.08
N ALA A 71 14.18 9.22 -9.62
CA ALA A 71 14.50 9.41 -11.02
C ALA A 71 15.82 8.77 -11.45
N ALA A 72 16.80 8.65 -10.54
CA ALA A 72 18.06 7.97 -10.80
C ALA A 72 17.90 6.44 -10.91
N GLY A 73 16.84 5.87 -10.34
CA GLY A 73 16.47 4.46 -10.53
C GLY A 73 17.45 3.44 -9.94
N PHE A 74 18.37 3.86 -9.05
CA PHE A 74 19.32 2.93 -8.44
C PHE A 74 18.69 2.01 -7.39
N GLN A 75 17.59 2.45 -6.77
CA GLN A 75 16.87 1.76 -5.69
C GLN A 75 15.48 2.41 -5.49
N MET A 76 14.56 1.72 -4.82
CA MET A 76 13.14 2.12 -4.75
C MET A 76 12.75 3.00 -3.54
N GLY A 77 13.61 3.09 -2.53
CA GLY A 77 13.43 3.91 -1.34
C GLY A 77 13.25 5.39 -1.63
N GLY A 78 13.93 5.95 -2.65
CA GLY A 78 13.67 7.33 -3.10
C GLY A 78 12.22 7.53 -3.55
N CYS A 79 11.69 6.61 -4.35
CA CYS A 79 10.30 6.66 -4.79
C CYS A 79 9.32 6.48 -3.62
N TYR A 80 9.60 5.54 -2.71
CA TYR A 80 8.75 5.28 -1.54
C TYR A 80 8.65 6.50 -0.62
N GLU A 81 9.77 7.12 -0.27
CA GLU A 81 9.78 8.28 0.63
C GLU A 81 9.15 9.52 -0.02
N ALA A 82 9.41 9.78 -1.31
CA ALA A 82 8.70 10.83 -2.05
C ALA A 82 7.19 10.58 -2.07
N GLY A 83 6.76 9.34 -2.35
CA GLY A 83 5.35 8.94 -2.33
C GLY A 83 4.69 9.15 -0.96
N LYS A 84 5.40 8.84 0.14
CA LYS A 84 4.92 9.08 1.51
C LYS A 84 4.72 10.56 1.79
N ILE A 85 5.65 11.41 1.39
CA ILE A 85 5.52 12.86 1.56
C ILE A 85 4.29 13.37 0.81
N TYR A 86 4.11 12.99 -0.47
CA TYR A 86 2.92 13.36 -1.23
C TYR A 86 1.61 12.83 -0.64
N PHE A 87 1.65 11.70 0.07
CA PHE A 87 0.45 11.14 0.68
C PHE A 87 0.11 11.80 2.03
N LEU A 88 1.11 11.97 2.90
CA LEU A 88 0.92 12.30 4.31
C LEU A 88 1.04 13.81 4.61
N ASP A 89 1.98 14.53 4.01
CA ASP A 89 2.25 15.93 4.33
C ASP A 89 1.16 16.85 3.74
N PRO A 90 0.31 17.51 4.57
CA PRO A 90 -0.74 18.38 4.07
C PRO A 90 -0.24 19.53 3.19
N ALA A 91 0.97 20.04 3.43
CA ALA A 91 1.54 21.17 2.68
C ALA A 91 2.08 20.76 1.30
N ARG A 92 2.35 19.46 1.10
CA ARG A 92 2.91 18.90 -0.14
C ARG A 92 2.02 17.83 -0.76
N ARG A 93 0.79 17.68 -0.24
CA ARG A 93 -0.08 16.57 -0.59
C ARG A 93 -0.41 16.59 -2.08
N ASN A 94 -0.15 15.47 -2.74
CA ASN A 94 -0.50 15.25 -4.13
C ASN A 94 -0.74 13.75 -4.37
N TYR A 95 -2.00 13.32 -4.28
CA TYR A 95 -2.33 11.90 -4.40
C TYR A 95 -2.02 11.31 -5.79
N GLY A 96 -1.99 12.13 -6.85
CA GLY A 96 -1.58 11.69 -8.18
C GLY A 96 -0.11 11.26 -8.20
N LEU A 97 0.78 12.14 -7.71
CA LEU A 97 2.21 11.81 -7.60
C LEU A 97 2.45 10.69 -6.58
N ALA A 98 1.72 10.67 -5.46
CA ALA A 98 1.79 9.56 -4.50
C ALA A 98 1.45 8.23 -5.18
N LYS A 99 0.36 8.18 -5.96
CA LYS A 99 -0.05 6.99 -6.72
C LYS A 99 1.06 6.52 -7.65
N ASP A 100 1.62 7.43 -8.44
CA ASP A 100 2.64 7.09 -9.44
C ASP A 100 3.91 6.53 -8.77
N ARG A 101 4.36 7.16 -7.67
CA ARG A 101 5.54 6.69 -6.93
C ARG A 101 5.29 5.35 -6.23
N MET A 102 4.12 5.17 -5.61
CA MET A 102 3.76 3.92 -4.94
C MET A 102 3.56 2.77 -5.92
N ALA A 103 3.05 3.04 -7.13
CA ALA A 103 2.96 2.06 -8.21
C ALA A 103 4.34 1.53 -8.61
N LEU A 104 5.31 2.41 -8.83
CA LEU A 104 6.68 2.00 -9.15
C LEU A 104 7.25 1.05 -8.09
N VAL A 105 7.15 1.40 -6.81
CA VAL A 105 7.68 0.56 -5.72
C VAL A 105 6.90 -0.74 -5.57
N CYS A 106 5.57 -0.71 -5.67
CA CYS A 106 4.71 -1.90 -5.55
C CYS A 106 4.88 -2.91 -6.69
N ASP A 107 5.28 -2.43 -7.87
CA ASP A 107 5.60 -3.27 -9.04
C ASP A 107 7.05 -3.75 -9.06
N SER A 108 7.88 -3.36 -8.08
CA SER A 108 9.27 -3.81 -7.96
C SER A 108 9.40 -5.12 -7.16
N ASP A 109 10.55 -5.77 -7.31
CA ASP A 109 10.94 -6.95 -6.52
C ASP A 109 11.48 -6.58 -5.10
N ASP A 110 11.35 -5.32 -4.66
CA ASP A 110 11.80 -4.92 -3.32
C ASP A 110 10.90 -5.52 -2.25
N ALA A 111 11.39 -6.57 -1.59
CA ALA A 111 10.62 -7.26 -0.56
C ALA A 111 10.50 -6.48 0.76
N GLY A 112 11.37 -5.49 1.00
CA GLY A 112 11.35 -4.70 2.21
C GLY A 112 10.28 -3.61 2.17
N ILE A 113 10.34 -2.72 1.17
CA ILE A 113 9.43 -1.56 1.07
C ILE A 113 8.22 -1.81 0.17
N GLY A 114 8.28 -2.81 -0.71
CA GLY A 114 7.20 -3.19 -1.62
C GLY A 114 5.83 -3.36 -0.93
N PRO A 115 5.72 -4.17 0.15
CA PRO A 115 4.46 -4.36 0.86
C PRO A 115 3.82 -3.05 1.34
N TYR A 116 4.62 -2.14 1.89
CA TYR A 116 4.14 -0.85 2.39
C TYR A 116 3.67 0.06 1.26
N ALA A 117 4.41 0.12 0.15
CA ALA A 117 4.00 0.90 -1.02
C ALA A 117 2.69 0.37 -1.62
N CYS A 118 2.57 -0.96 -1.71
CA CYS A 118 1.36 -1.62 -2.15
C CYS A 118 0.15 -1.30 -1.25
N LYS A 119 0.33 -1.20 0.08
CA LYS A 119 -0.74 -0.71 0.97
C LYS A 119 -1.18 0.70 0.56
N TYR A 120 -0.26 1.65 0.44
CA TYR A 120 -0.62 3.03 0.09
C TYR A 120 -1.35 3.11 -1.24
N LEU A 121 -0.87 2.38 -2.26
CA LEU A 121 -1.51 2.31 -3.57
C LEU A 121 -2.94 1.74 -3.47
N GLY A 122 -3.12 0.67 -2.68
CA GLY A 122 -4.43 0.11 -2.40
C GLY A 122 -5.39 1.09 -1.71
N ILE A 123 -4.90 1.86 -0.73
CA ILE A 123 -5.68 2.92 -0.06
C ILE A 123 -6.09 4.01 -1.07
N ILE A 124 -5.18 4.42 -1.97
CA ILE A 124 -5.47 5.42 -3.00
C ILE A 124 -6.63 4.98 -3.89
N TYR A 125 -6.62 3.74 -4.38
CA TYR A 125 -7.70 3.21 -5.20
C TYR A 125 -9.00 3.02 -4.41
N ARG A 126 -8.92 2.41 -3.23
CA ARG A 126 -10.09 2.12 -2.39
C ARG A 126 -10.84 3.38 -1.98
N ASN A 127 -10.10 4.43 -1.60
CA ASN A 127 -10.70 5.66 -1.09
C ASN A 127 -10.99 6.69 -2.19
N GLY A 128 -10.67 6.40 -3.46
CA GLY A 128 -10.87 7.35 -4.54
C GLY A 128 -10.05 8.64 -4.38
N LEU A 129 -8.78 8.54 -3.99
CA LEU A 129 -7.97 9.75 -3.70
C LEU A 129 -7.48 10.48 -4.96
N THR A 130 -7.62 9.87 -6.14
CA THR A 130 -7.25 10.48 -7.44
C THR A 130 -8.38 10.46 -8.47
N ALA A 131 -9.46 9.72 -8.20
CA ALA A 131 -10.63 9.49 -9.04
C ALA A 131 -11.71 8.85 -8.18
N GLU A 132 -12.83 8.39 -8.76
CA GLU A 132 -13.81 7.60 -8.00
C GLU A 132 -13.19 6.33 -7.38
N PRO A 133 -13.71 5.85 -6.24
CA PRO A 133 -13.30 4.58 -5.62
C PRO A 133 -13.33 3.41 -6.62
N GLN A 134 -12.24 2.64 -6.66
CA GLN A 134 -12.06 1.49 -7.56
C GLN A 134 -11.63 0.28 -6.73
N VAL A 135 -12.60 -0.47 -6.21
CA VAL A 135 -12.38 -1.59 -5.25
C VAL A 135 -11.68 -2.77 -5.92
N ASP A 136 -12.00 -3.03 -7.18
CA ASP A 136 -11.33 -4.00 -8.06
C ASP A 136 -9.84 -3.67 -8.23
N LEU A 137 -9.51 -2.41 -8.53
CA LEU A 137 -8.13 -1.96 -8.66
C LEU A 137 -7.39 -1.92 -7.32
N ALA A 138 -8.10 -1.73 -6.21
CA ALA A 138 -7.52 -1.78 -4.87
C ALA A 138 -7.13 -3.21 -4.45
N PHE A 139 -7.88 -4.22 -4.90
CA PHE A 139 -7.67 -5.61 -4.49
C PHE A 139 -6.25 -6.10 -4.81
N ARG A 140 -5.74 -5.85 -6.01
CA ARG A 140 -4.41 -6.32 -6.43
C ARG A 140 -3.26 -5.75 -5.56
N PRO A 141 -3.09 -4.43 -5.38
CA PRO A 141 -2.04 -3.90 -4.53
C PRO A 141 -2.26 -4.26 -3.05
N LEU A 142 -3.49 -4.25 -2.52
CA LEU A 142 -3.72 -4.72 -1.15
C LEU A 142 -3.36 -6.20 -0.98
N SER A 143 -3.67 -7.04 -1.96
CA SER A 143 -3.24 -8.44 -1.98
C SER A 143 -1.72 -8.55 -1.96
N ARG A 144 -0.99 -7.73 -2.73
CA ARG A 144 0.48 -7.71 -2.71
C ARG A 144 1.07 -7.15 -1.41
N SER A 145 0.36 -6.27 -0.70
CA SER A 145 0.81 -5.81 0.63
C SER A 145 0.80 -6.92 1.68
N CYS A 146 -0.09 -7.91 1.50
CA CYS A 146 -0.28 -9.01 2.45
C CYS A 146 0.34 -10.35 1.97
N PHE A 147 0.30 -10.61 0.67
CA PHE A 147 0.75 -11.82 0.00
C PHE A 147 1.71 -11.43 -1.13
N LEU A 148 2.89 -10.92 -0.74
CA LEU A 148 3.86 -10.41 -1.69
C LEU A 148 4.22 -11.46 -2.76
N HIS A 149 4.52 -10.99 -3.96
CA HIS A 149 4.83 -11.83 -5.13
C HIS A 149 6.24 -12.44 -5.09
N ASN A 150 7.08 -12.02 -4.14
CA ASN A 150 8.47 -12.43 -4.02
C ASN A 150 8.62 -13.74 -3.22
N ALA A 151 9.79 -14.38 -3.33
CA ALA A 151 10.06 -15.65 -2.66
C ALA A 151 10.05 -15.56 -1.13
N GLU A 152 10.36 -14.37 -0.59
CA GLU A 152 10.34 -14.07 0.83
C GLU A 152 9.05 -13.32 1.18
N PRO A 153 8.14 -13.90 1.99
CA PRO A 153 6.89 -13.26 2.36
C PRO A 153 7.14 -12.23 3.47
N PHE A 154 7.84 -11.15 3.15
CA PHE A 154 7.71 -9.90 3.89
C PHE A 154 6.34 -9.30 3.59
N ILE A 155 5.69 -8.82 4.64
CA ILE A 155 4.30 -8.35 4.60
C ILE A 155 4.22 -7.04 5.36
N ASP A 156 3.15 -6.31 5.12
CA ASP A 156 2.71 -5.23 5.98
C ASP A 156 1.43 -5.70 6.69
N GLY A 157 1.51 -6.01 7.98
CA GLY A 157 0.35 -6.52 8.73
C GLY A 157 -0.88 -5.59 8.68
N ASN A 158 -0.67 -4.26 8.61
CA ASN A 158 -1.77 -3.32 8.41
C ASN A 158 -2.35 -3.38 6.99
N GLY A 159 -1.52 -3.63 5.97
CA GLY A 159 -1.96 -3.95 4.62
C GLY A 159 -2.84 -5.20 4.57
N CYS A 160 -2.49 -6.24 5.35
CA CYS A 160 -3.33 -7.44 5.52
C CYS A 160 -4.70 -7.13 6.15
N GLU A 161 -4.73 -6.30 7.19
CA GLU A 161 -5.98 -5.86 7.81
C GLU A 161 -6.88 -5.12 6.80
N ILE A 162 -6.28 -4.15 6.09
CA ILE A 162 -6.98 -3.36 5.08
C ILE A 162 -7.52 -4.26 3.96
N LEU A 163 -6.72 -5.21 3.48
CA LEU A 163 -7.16 -6.20 2.48
C LEU A 163 -8.40 -6.93 2.97
N ALA A 164 -8.35 -7.51 4.18
CA ALA A 164 -9.44 -8.30 4.74
C ALA A 164 -10.75 -7.51 4.87
N GLU A 165 -10.65 -6.21 5.19
CA GLU A 165 -11.79 -5.30 5.35
C GLU A 165 -12.31 -4.74 4.04
N SER A 166 -11.50 -4.77 2.98
CA SER A 166 -11.78 -4.11 1.69
C SER A 166 -11.94 -5.09 0.54
N LEU A 167 -12.17 -6.38 0.82
CA LEU A 167 -12.37 -7.36 -0.23
C LEU A 167 -13.58 -7.02 -1.10
N PRO A 168 -13.45 -7.04 -2.44
CA PRO A 168 -14.58 -6.92 -3.36
C PRO A 168 -15.59 -8.05 -3.16
N THR A 169 -16.83 -7.81 -3.59
CA THR A 169 -17.85 -8.86 -3.68
C THR A 169 -17.54 -9.82 -4.83
N ALA A 170 -18.24 -10.95 -4.90
CA ALA A 170 -18.11 -11.86 -6.03
C ALA A 170 -18.54 -11.18 -7.34
N ASP A 171 -19.62 -10.39 -7.30
CA ASP A 171 -20.10 -9.59 -8.43
C ASP A 171 -19.06 -8.57 -8.92
N ASP A 172 -18.42 -7.83 -8.01
CA ASP A 172 -17.34 -6.88 -8.36
C ASP A 172 -16.17 -7.58 -9.09
N MET A 173 -15.96 -8.87 -8.79
CA MET A 173 -14.92 -9.70 -9.41
C MET A 173 -15.41 -10.46 -10.65
N GLY A 174 -16.71 -10.43 -10.97
CA GLY A 174 -17.31 -11.23 -12.03
C GLY A 174 -17.23 -12.74 -11.77
N LEU A 175 -17.33 -13.17 -10.51
CA LEU A 175 -17.23 -14.56 -10.06
C LEU A 175 -18.51 -15.00 -9.32
N SER A 176 -18.71 -16.31 -9.17
CA SER A 176 -19.75 -16.85 -8.28
C SER A 176 -19.33 -16.76 -6.81
N ASP A 177 -20.29 -16.75 -5.87
CA ASP A 177 -19.98 -16.77 -4.43
C ASP A 177 -19.22 -18.05 -3.99
N THR A 178 -19.42 -19.16 -4.72
CA THR A 178 -18.70 -20.42 -4.51
C THR A 178 -17.23 -20.31 -4.93
N ALA A 179 -16.97 -19.62 -6.04
CA ALA A 179 -15.64 -19.29 -6.52
C ALA A 179 -14.95 -18.26 -5.62
N TRP A 180 -15.65 -17.19 -5.26
CA TRP A 180 -15.15 -16.06 -4.49
C TRP A 180 -15.63 -16.09 -3.04
N GLN A 181 -15.08 -17.01 -2.26
CA GLN A 181 -15.40 -17.16 -0.83
C GLN A 181 -14.78 -16.03 -0.01
N ARG A 182 -15.39 -14.83 -0.08
CA ARG A 182 -14.87 -13.59 0.53
C ARG A 182 -14.48 -13.75 2.00
N ASP A 183 -15.28 -14.45 2.81
CA ASP A 183 -14.95 -14.67 4.22
C ASP A 183 -13.73 -15.56 4.42
N TYR A 184 -13.50 -16.52 3.53
CA TYR A 184 -12.29 -17.34 3.58
C TYR A 184 -11.05 -16.51 3.24
N ILE A 185 -11.12 -15.71 2.17
CA ILE A 185 -10.05 -14.81 1.76
C ILE A 185 -9.73 -13.80 2.88
N ALA A 186 -10.75 -13.25 3.55
CA ALA A 186 -10.57 -12.35 4.68
C ALA A 186 -9.89 -13.05 5.86
N TYR A 187 -10.30 -14.28 6.18
CA TYR A 187 -9.66 -15.09 7.20
C TYR A 187 -8.17 -15.32 6.90
N LEU A 188 -7.82 -15.65 5.65
CA LEU A 188 -6.42 -15.83 5.25
C LEU A 188 -5.61 -14.54 5.39
N ALA A 189 -6.17 -13.39 5.02
CA ALA A 189 -5.52 -12.10 5.17
C ALA A 189 -5.28 -11.76 6.66
N TYR A 190 -6.26 -11.96 7.54
CA TYR A 190 -6.05 -11.77 8.98
C TYR A 190 -5.04 -12.77 9.57
N ALA A 191 -5.08 -14.03 9.16
CA ALA A 191 -4.11 -15.04 9.60
C ALA A 191 -2.69 -14.68 9.13
N MET A 192 -2.53 -14.11 7.94
CA MET A 192 -1.25 -13.61 7.46
C MET A 192 -0.78 -12.41 8.29
N GLY A 193 -1.64 -11.42 8.54
CA GLY A 193 -1.33 -10.27 9.39
C GLY A 193 -1.00 -10.66 10.84
N CYS A 194 -1.61 -11.72 11.37
CA CYS A 194 -1.27 -12.30 12.68
C CYS A 194 0.23 -12.70 12.77
N THR A 195 0.84 -13.06 11.64
CA THR A 195 2.26 -13.42 11.59
C THR A 195 3.21 -12.22 11.65
N ASP A 196 2.69 -10.98 11.70
CA ASP A 196 3.46 -9.73 11.76
C ASP A 196 3.41 -9.06 13.14
N ASP A 197 3.32 -9.86 14.20
CA ASP A 197 3.20 -9.39 15.59
C ASP A 197 1.97 -8.49 15.84
N MET A 198 0.87 -8.79 15.14
CA MET A 198 -0.41 -8.09 15.29
C MET A 198 -1.46 -8.98 15.99
N PRO A 199 -1.47 -9.08 17.33
CA PRO A 199 -2.35 -9.99 18.07
C PRO A 199 -3.85 -9.73 17.84
N ALA A 200 -4.22 -8.48 17.56
CA ALA A 200 -5.60 -8.12 17.19
C ALA A 200 -6.06 -8.85 15.91
N LEU A 201 -5.17 -9.04 14.93
CA LEU A 201 -5.49 -9.75 13.69
C LEU A 201 -5.60 -11.25 13.91
N CYS A 202 -4.81 -11.82 14.83
CA CYS A 202 -4.99 -13.21 15.26
C CYS A 202 -6.39 -13.45 15.83
N THR A 203 -6.88 -12.55 16.69
CA THR A 203 -8.24 -12.61 17.25
C THR A 203 -9.30 -12.46 16.15
N LYS A 204 -9.15 -11.49 15.23
CA LYS A 204 -10.08 -11.32 14.09
C LYS A 204 -10.16 -12.59 13.22
N ALA A 205 -9.02 -13.23 12.93
CA ALA A 205 -8.97 -14.48 12.16
C ALA A 205 -9.70 -15.62 12.89
N ARG A 206 -9.39 -15.81 14.17
CA ARG A 206 -9.99 -16.88 15.00
C ARG A 206 -11.50 -16.71 15.16
N ASP A 207 -11.95 -15.50 15.44
CA ASP A 207 -13.37 -15.21 15.59
C ASP A 207 -14.14 -15.44 14.28
N ARG A 208 -13.53 -15.08 13.15
CA ARG A 208 -14.09 -15.35 11.82
C ARG A 208 -14.21 -16.85 11.55
N TYR A 209 -13.17 -17.63 11.86
CA TYR A 209 -13.22 -19.09 11.72
C TYR A 209 -14.29 -19.73 12.60
N ARG A 210 -14.39 -19.33 13.88
CA ARG A 210 -15.40 -19.83 14.81
C ARG A 210 -16.82 -19.52 14.36
N ARG A 211 -17.08 -18.29 13.89
CA ARG A 211 -18.39 -17.92 13.33
C ARG A 211 -18.75 -18.75 12.11
N ALA A 212 -17.78 -19.02 11.23
CA ALA A 212 -18.01 -19.86 10.05
C ALA A 212 -18.37 -21.30 10.42
N ILE A 213 -17.70 -21.88 11.42
CA ILE A 213 -18.06 -23.21 11.94
C ILE A 213 -19.48 -23.20 12.54
N ALA A 214 -19.79 -22.21 13.39
CA ALA A 214 -21.11 -22.09 14.01
C ALA A 214 -22.24 -21.91 12.96
N ALA A 215 -21.95 -21.22 11.87
CA ALA A 215 -22.87 -21.03 10.75
C ALA A 215 -22.87 -22.19 9.74
N SER A 216 -22.08 -23.25 9.97
CA SER A 216 -21.90 -24.36 9.02
C SER A 216 -21.55 -23.88 7.60
N ALA A 217 -20.71 -22.84 7.51
CA ALA A 217 -20.18 -22.39 6.23
C ALA A 217 -19.36 -23.50 5.58
N SER A 218 -19.24 -23.48 4.25
CA SER A 218 -18.51 -24.51 3.50
C SER A 218 -16.99 -24.32 3.53
N TRP A 219 -16.51 -23.08 3.63
CA TRP A 219 -15.09 -22.77 3.50
C TRP A 219 -14.17 -23.34 4.60
N PRO A 220 -14.60 -23.58 5.86
CA PRO A 220 -13.77 -24.25 6.84
C PRO A 220 -13.28 -25.63 6.38
N ALA A 221 -14.11 -26.40 5.66
CA ALA A 221 -13.71 -27.67 5.09
C ALA A 221 -12.62 -27.50 4.02
N ARG A 222 -12.73 -26.46 3.18
CA ARG A 222 -11.69 -26.09 2.21
C ARG A 222 -10.37 -25.73 2.89
N CYS A 223 -10.42 -25.02 4.01
CA CYS A 223 -9.21 -24.71 4.78
C CYS A 223 -8.52 -25.98 5.29
N VAL A 224 -9.28 -26.94 5.82
CA VAL A 224 -8.75 -28.24 6.26
C VAL A 224 -8.10 -28.99 5.10
N GLU A 225 -8.80 -29.12 3.98
CA GLU A 225 -8.29 -29.78 2.76
C GLU A 225 -6.96 -29.17 2.27
N GLN A 226 -6.85 -27.83 2.29
CA GLN A 226 -5.63 -27.15 1.87
C GLN A 226 -4.46 -27.35 2.86
N LEU A 227 -4.74 -27.44 4.17
CA LEU A 227 -3.73 -27.72 5.17
C LEU A 227 -3.23 -29.17 5.10
N GLU A 228 -4.11 -30.14 4.83
CA GLU A 228 -3.73 -31.55 4.64
C GLU A 228 -2.76 -31.75 3.47
N ARG A 229 -2.82 -30.88 2.45
CA ARG A 229 -1.89 -30.85 1.32
C ARG A 229 -0.63 -30.01 1.56
N SER A 230 -0.52 -29.35 2.71
CA SER A 230 0.58 -28.45 3.04
C SER A 230 1.62 -29.12 3.93
N PRO A 231 2.92 -28.77 3.81
CA PRO A 231 3.95 -29.21 4.76
C PRO A 231 3.81 -28.60 6.17
N PHE A 232 2.81 -27.76 6.41
CA PHE A 232 2.57 -27.14 7.71
C PHE A 232 1.65 -28.04 8.55
N PRO A 233 2.15 -28.62 9.67
CA PRO A 233 1.30 -29.40 10.56
C PRO A 233 0.37 -28.46 11.32
N GLY A 234 -0.94 -28.72 11.29
CA GLY A 234 -1.87 -27.96 12.10
C GLY A 234 -3.31 -28.01 11.60
N THR A 235 -4.16 -27.26 12.31
CA THR A 235 -5.55 -27.02 11.96
C THR A 235 -5.74 -25.59 11.48
N CYS A 236 -6.90 -25.28 10.93
CA CYS A 236 -7.28 -23.90 10.60
C CYS A 236 -7.33 -22.97 11.83
N ASP A 237 -7.52 -23.50 13.03
CA ASP A 237 -7.39 -22.68 14.24
C ASP A 237 -5.90 -22.39 14.55
N ALA A 238 -5.03 -23.39 14.38
CA ALA A 238 -3.61 -23.30 14.68
C ALA A 238 -2.84 -22.28 13.82
N VAL A 239 -3.25 -22.03 12.57
CA VAL A 239 -2.61 -20.98 11.75
C VAL A 239 -2.84 -19.56 12.27
N THR A 240 -3.74 -19.38 13.24
CA THR A 240 -4.03 -18.11 13.92
C THR A 240 -3.40 -18.01 15.32
N ASP A 241 -2.61 -19.00 15.71
CA ASP A 241 -1.90 -18.98 16.99
C ASP A 241 -0.66 -18.08 16.88
N PRO A 242 -0.57 -16.99 17.68
CA PRO A 242 0.61 -16.13 17.68
C PRO A 242 1.90 -16.90 18.02
N GLY A 243 1.80 -17.99 18.79
CA GLY A 243 2.93 -18.88 19.11
C GLY A 243 3.61 -19.46 17.87
N MET A 244 2.86 -19.66 16.77
CA MET A 244 3.40 -20.18 15.51
C MET A 244 4.28 -19.17 14.77
N SER A 245 4.26 -17.90 15.19
CA SER A 245 4.99 -16.81 14.54
C SER A 245 6.20 -16.32 15.34
N VAL A 246 6.47 -16.90 16.52
CA VAL A 246 7.59 -16.50 17.38
C VAL A 246 8.93 -16.85 16.73
N GLN A 247 9.08 -18.08 16.24
CA GLN A 247 10.32 -18.51 15.58
C GLN A 247 10.33 -18.11 14.11
N PHE A 248 11.43 -17.52 13.65
CA PHE A 248 11.57 -17.04 12.27
C PHE A 248 11.25 -18.12 11.24
N GLU A 249 11.88 -19.29 11.31
CA GLU A 249 11.68 -20.37 10.32
C GLU A 249 10.23 -20.90 10.31
N GLN A 250 9.62 -21.01 11.48
CA GLN A 250 8.24 -21.45 11.62
C GLN A 250 7.27 -20.42 11.02
N ARG A 251 7.50 -19.14 11.33
CA ARG A 251 6.77 -18.01 10.74
C ARG A 251 6.88 -18.01 9.22
N GLN A 252 8.07 -18.21 8.66
CA GLN A 252 8.26 -18.27 7.21
C GLN A 252 7.54 -19.47 6.56
N LYS A 253 7.55 -20.65 7.21
CA LYS A 253 6.78 -21.82 6.74
C LYS A 253 5.27 -21.56 6.77
N LEU A 254 4.77 -20.92 7.83
CA LEU A 254 3.37 -20.50 7.95
C LEU A 254 3.00 -19.51 6.85
N ARG A 255 3.77 -18.43 6.68
CA ARG A 255 3.52 -17.41 5.65
C ARG A 255 3.48 -18.02 4.25
N ARG A 256 4.44 -18.87 3.89
CA ARG A 256 4.43 -19.58 2.58
C ARG A 256 3.21 -20.48 2.40
N THR A 257 2.73 -21.09 3.48
CA THR A 257 1.49 -21.88 3.47
C THR A 257 0.29 -20.99 3.19
N LEU A 258 0.16 -19.87 3.89
CA LEU A 258 -0.92 -18.91 3.69
C LEU A 258 -0.90 -18.29 2.28
N VAL A 259 0.29 -18.02 1.70
CA VAL A 259 0.41 -17.58 0.29
C VAL A 259 -0.19 -18.60 -0.67
N ARG A 260 0.13 -19.90 -0.52
CA ARG A 260 -0.44 -20.95 -1.39
C ARG A 260 -1.95 -21.07 -1.25
N MET A 261 -2.44 -21.01 0.00
CA MET A 261 -3.88 -21.05 0.29
C MET A 261 -4.61 -19.86 -0.34
N PHE A 262 -4.04 -18.66 -0.20
CA PHE A 262 -4.59 -17.43 -0.78
C PHE A 262 -4.64 -17.48 -2.30
N ARG A 263 -3.53 -17.85 -2.98
CA ARG A 263 -3.52 -18.00 -4.45
C ARG A 263 -4.54 -19.03 -4.94
N THR A 264 -4.67 -20.14 -4.23
CA THR A 264 -5.70 -21.15 -4.55
C THR A 264 -7.12 -20.57 -4.34
N ALA A 265 -7.31 -19.67 -3.37
CA ALA A 265 -8.58 -19.02 -3.11
C ALA A 265 -8.95 -17.95 -4.15
N THR A 266 -7.97 -17.32 -4.81
CA THR A 266 -8.19 -16.13 -5.65
C THR A 266 -7.88 -16.31 -7.13
N GLU A 267 -6.99 -17.23 -7.51
CA GLU A 267 -6.53 -17.42 -8.90
C GLU A 267 -7.13 -18.66 -9.57
N ASN A 268 -7.43 -19.70 -8.80
CA ASN A 268 -8.02 -20.96 -9.29
C ASN A 268 -9.26 -21.33 -8.47
N PRO A 269 -10.35 -20.56 -8.56
CA PRO A 269 -11.58 -20.95 -7.90
C PRO A 269 -12.03 -22.34 -8.42
N PRO A 270 -12.63 -23.20 -7.57
CA PRO A 270 -13.22 -24.44 -8.03
C PRO A 270 -14.19 -24.12 -9.17
N SER A 271 -14.07 -24.80 -10.31
CA SER A 271 -15.08 -24.71 -11.35
C SER A 271 -16.36 -25.33 -10.79
N ASP A 272 -17.46 -24.57 -10.81
CA ASP A 272 -18.78 -25.10 -10.46
C ASP A 272 -19.07 -26.30 -11.40
N GLY A 273 -18.98 -27.51 -10.84
CA GLY A 273 -19.24 -28.77 -11.53
C GLY A 273 -20.68 -29.21 -11.39
#